data_AF-A0AAP0FWR3-F1
#
_entry.id   AF-A0AAP0FWR3-F1
#
_cell.length_a   1.000
_cell.length_b   1.000
_cell.length_c   1.000
_cell.angle_alpha   90.00
_cell.angle_beta   90.00
_cell.angle_gamma   90.00
#
_symmetry.space_group_name_H-M   'P 1'
#
loop_
_entity.id
_entity.type
_entity.pdbx_description
1 polymer ?
#
loop_
_entity_poly.entity_id
_entity_poly.type
_entity_poly.pdbx_seq_one_letter_code
_entity_poly.pdbx_strand_id
1 'polypeptide(L)'
;MARVPQSAAYRLSYLFVDLIVWWGIRGYINDFRKRKLKLAPIAYFSTYHGSISHLPTGYLWSPHLVPKPSDWGPIVDVVGFCFLNLGTKYQPSKEFAQWLLQGSKPIYIGFGSMVRSLLNAQC
;
A
#
# COMPACT_ATOMS: atom_id res chain seq x y z
N MET A 1 -36.64 -10.19 -2.22
CA MET A 1 -35.26 -9.63 -2.32
C MET A 1 -34.30 -10.74 -1.93
N ALA A 2 -33.54 -11.29 -2.89
CA ALA A 2 -32.65 -12.42 -2.63
C ALA A 2 -31.47 -11.97 -1.75
N ARG A 3 -31.28 -12.61 -0.59
CA ARG A 3 -30.11 -12.40 0.26
C ARG A 3 -28.91 -13.05 -0.44
N VAL A 4 -28.10 -12.24 -1.11
CA VAL A 4 -26.80 -12.70 -1.63
C VAL A 4 -25.94 -13.09 -0.43
N PRO A 5 -25.31 -14.28 -0.43
CA PRO A 5 -24.37 -14.66 0.61
C PRO A 5 -23.28 -13.58 0.74
N GLN A 6 -22.98 -13.17 1.96
CA GLN A 6 -22.09 -12.03 2.24
C GLN A 6 -20.70 -12.18 1.59
N SER A 7 -20.19 -13.43 1.52
CA SER A 7 -18.95 -13.76 0.82
C SER A 7 -19.01 -13.54 -0.70
N ALA A 8 -20.15 -13.84 -1.33
CA ALA A 8 -20.36 -13.58 -2.75
C ALA A 8 -20.50 -12.08 -3.03
N ALA A 9 -21.17 -11.34 -2.14
CA ALA A 9 -21.26 -9.88 -2.23
C ALA A 9 -19.89 -9.22 -2.15
N TYR A 10 -19.02 -9.65 -1.23
CA TYR A 10 -17.64 -9.14 -1.15
C TYR A 10 -16.83 -9.41 -2.40
N ARG A 11 -16.84 -10.65 -2.91
CA ARG A 11 -16.13 -10.99 -4.16
C ARG A 11 -16.60 -10.15 -5.34
N LEU A 12 -17.91 -9.95 -5.46
CA LEU A 12 -18.48 -9.09 -6.50
C LEU A 12 -18.02 -7.63 -6.35
N SER A 13 -17.97 -7.10 -5.13
CA SER A 13 -17.47 -5.72 -4.93
C SER A 13 -16.03 -5.54 -5.38
N TYR A 14 -15.14 -6.51 -5.12
CA TYR A 14 -13.76 -6.46 -5.61
C TYR A 14 -13.69 -6.47 -7.13
N LEU A 15 -14.48 -7.35 -7.79
CA LEU A 15 -14.58 -7.37 -9.25
C LEU A 15 -15.02 -6.03 -9.84
N PHE A 16 -16.03 -5.40 -9.23
CA PHE A 16 -16.51 -4.08 -9.67
C PHE A 16 -15.43 -3.00 -9.53
N VAL A 17 -14.74 -2.96 -8.39
CA VAL A 17 -13.64 -2.00 -8.17
C VAL A 17 -12.52 -2.22 -9.18
N ASP A 18 -12.11 -3.47 -9.41
CA ASP A 18 -11.06 -3.81 -10.36
C ASP A 18 -11.43 -3.40 -11.79
N LEU A 19 -12.70 -3.58 -12.19
CA LEU A 19 -13.20 -3.12 -13.49
C LEU A 19 -13.10 -1.60 -13.63
N ILE A 20 -13.48 -0.85 -12.59
CA ILE A 20 -13.42 0.62 -12.59
C ILE A 20 -11.96 1.09 -12.70
N VAL A 21 -11.08 0.54 -11.87
CA VAL A 21 -9.65 0.86 -11.89
C VAL A 21 -9.06 0.56 -13.26
N TRP A 22 -9.31 -0.63 -13.81
CA TRP A 22 -8.84 -1.00 -15.15
C TRP A 22 -9.36 -0.05 -16.23
N TRP A 23 -10.65 0.30 -16.20
CA TRP A 23 -11.24 1.19 -17.20
C TRP A 23 -10.57 2.57 -17.21
N GLY A 24 -10.19 3.10 -16.05
CA GLY A 24 -9.45 4.36 -15.93
C GLY A 24 -8.01 4.31 -16.44
N ILE A 25 -7.30 3.19 -16.26
CA ILE A 25 -5.86 3.12 -16.56
C ILE A 25 -5.50 2.39 -17.88
N ARG A 26 -6.41 1.58 -18.43
CA ARG A 26 -6.14 0.69 -19.58
C ARG A 26 -5.61 1.42 -20.81
N GLY A 27 -6.07 2.66 -21.05
CA GLY A 27 -5.65 3.46 -22.20
C GLY A 27 -4.15 3.78 -22.14
N TYR A 28 -3.71 4.31 -21.00
CA TYR A 28 -2.30 4.64 -20.75
C TYR A 28 -1.41 3.39 -20.79
N ILE A 29 -1.83 2.30 -20.15
CA ILE A 29 -1.08 1.04 -20.13
C ILE A 29 -0.91 0.48 -21.54
N ASN A 30 -1.99 0.37 -22.32
CA ASN A 30 -1.93 -0.21 -23.65
C ASN A 30 -1.22 0.68 -24.66
N ASP A 31 -1.29 2.01 -24.53
CA ASP A 31 -0.51 2.92 -25.35
C ASP A 31 1.00 2.77 -25.07
N PHE A 32 1.39 2.72 -23.79
CA PHE A 32 2.78 2.48 -23.40
C PHE A 32 3.29 1.13 -23.92
N ARG A 33 2.52 0.05 -23.75
CA ARG A 33 2.86 -1.29 -24.25
C ARG A 33 3.10 -1.31 -25.75
N LYS A 34 2.22 -0.70 -26.54
CA LYS A 34 2.33 -0.68 -28.01
C LYS A 34 3.47 0.23 -28.49
N ARG A 35 3.54 1.46 -27.99
CA ARG A 35 4.45 2.48 -28.54
C ARG A 35 5.89 2.30 -28.07
N LYS A 36 6.09 1.98 -26.78
CA LYS A 36 7.41 1.89 -26.15
C LYS A 36 7.94 0.46 -26.07
N LEU A 37 7.12 -0.48 -25.59
CA LEU A 37 7.56 -1.86 -25.37
C LEU A 37 7.39 -2.78 -26.59
N LYS A 38 6.65 -2.33 -27.62
CA LYS A 38 6.28 -3.13 -28.80
C LYS A 38 5.57 -4.45 -28.44
N LEU A 39 4.79 -4.42 -27.36
CA LEU A 39 3.99 -5.55 -26.89
C LEU A 39 2.52 -5.42 -27.31
N ALA A 40 1.84 -6.57 -27.44
CA ALA A 40 0.40 -6.61 -27.67
C ALA A 40 -0.39 -5.95 -26.51
N PRO A 41 -1.54 -5.32 -26.78
CA PRO A 41 -2.40 -4.79 -25.74
C PRO A 41 -2.92 -5.91 -24.83
N ILE A 42 -3.14 -5.56 -23.56
CA ILE A 42 -3.77 -6.44 -22.57
C ILE A 42 -5.27 -6.18 -22.57
N ALA A 43 -6.05 -7.26 -22.51
CA ALA A 43 -7.48 -7.22 -22.25
C ALA A 43 -7.76 -7.48 -20.76
N TYR A 44 -8.85 -6.96 -20.21
CA TYR A 44 -9.18 -7.11 -18.77
C TYR A 44 -9.15 -8.57 -18.30
N PHE A 45 -9.70 -9.48 -19.11
CA PHE A 45 -9.74 -10.90 -18.78
C PHE A 45 -8.39 -11.62 -18.97
N SER A 46 -7.44 -11.04 -19.72
CA SER A 46 -6.11 -11.63 -19.84
C SER A 46 -5.26 -11.39 -18.58
N THR A 47 -5.51 -10.30 -17.85
CA THR A 47 -4.96 -10.09 -16.50
C THR A 47 -5.58 -11.02 -15.46
N TYR A 48 -6.77 -11.57 -15.69
CA TYR A 48 -7.37 -12.57 -14.79
C TYR A 48 -6.65 -13.93 -14.88
N HIS A 49 -6.08 -14.27 -16.04
CA HIS A 49 -5.17 -15.41 -16.21
C HIS A 49 -3.73 -15.15 -15.74
N GLY A 50 -3.40 -13.89 -15.42
CA GLY A 50 -2.08 -13.45 -14.96
C GLY A 50 -2.19 -12.57 -13.73
N SER A 51 -3.15 -12.86 -12.85
CA SER A 51 -3.35 -12.12 -11.62
C SER A 51 -2.03 -12.10 -10.85
N ILE A 52 -1.68 -10.94 -10.30
CA ILE A 52 -0.51 -10.77 -9.41
C ILE A 52 -0.52 -11.83 -8.29
N SER A 53 -1.69 -12.40 -7.98
CA SER A 53 -1.86 -13.53 -7.08
C SER A 53 -1.07 -14.79 -7.44
N HIS A 54 -0.51 -14.94 -8.65
CA HIS A 54 0.38 -16.06 -9.01
C HIS A 54 1.86 -15.74 -8.82
N LEU A 55 2.21 -14.48 -8.53
CA LEU A 55 3.58 -14.05 -8.30
C LEU A 55 3.90 -14.12 -6.79
N PRO A 56 5.13 -14.54 -6.42
CA PRO A 56 5.60 -14.43 -5.05
C PRO A 56 5.47 -12.99 -4.55
N THR A 57 4.75 -12.80 -3.44
CA THR A 57 4.41 -11.47 -2.92
C THR A 57 4.83 -11.36 -1.46
N GLY A 58 5.67 -10.37 -1.15
CA GLY A 58 6.11 -10.06 0.21
C GLY A 58 5.50 -8.77 0.73
N TYR A 59 4.76 -8.85 1.84
CA TYR A 59 4.20 -7.69 2.54
C TYR A 59 5.14 -7.22 3.65
N LEU A 60 5.52 -5.94 3.58
CA LEU A 60 6.59 -5.34 4.39
C LEU A 60 6.06 -4.72 5.70
N TRP A 61 5.33 -5.50 6.49
CA TRP A 61 4.92 -5.12 7.85
C TRP A 61 5.22 -6.23 8.86
N SER A 62 5.25 -5.88 10.15
CA SER A 62 5.46 -6.86 11.21
C SER A 62 4.26 -7.80 11.37
N PRO A 63 4.46 -9.13 11.38
CA PRO A 63 3.38 -10.10 11.63
C PRO A 63 2.77 -9.96 13.04
N HIS A 64 3.46 -9.29 13.96
CA HIS A 64 2.94 -8.96 15.29
C HIS A 64 1.91 -7.82 15.27
N LEU A 65 1.94 -6.97 14.22
CA LEU A 65 0.96 -5.91 14.04
C LEU A 65 -0.30 -6.46 13.37
N VAL A 66 -0.11 -7.15 12.24
CA VAL A 66 -1.18 -7.84 11.51
C VAL A 66 -0.64 -9.20 11.06
N PRO A 67 -1.18 -10.32 11.59
CA PRO A 67 -0.76 -11.64 11.17
C PRO A 67 -1.20 -11.92 9.73
N LYS A 68 -0.48 -12.83 9.05
CA LYS A 68 -0.89 -13.31 7.72
C LYS A 68 -2.29 -13.94 7.81
N PRO A 69 -3.27 -13.48 7.02
CA PRO A 69 -4.57 -14.13 6.92
C PRO A 69 -4.46 -15.59 6.45
N SER A 70 -5.32 -16.45 6.99
CA SER A 70 -5.28 -17.90 6.72
C SER A 70 -5.66 -18.27 5.29
N ASP A 71 -6.35 -17.38 4.59
CA ASP A 71 -6.76 -17.54 3.19
C ASP A 71 -5.70 -17.06 2.19
N TRP A 72 -4.57 -16.52 2.67
CA TRP A 72 -3.45 -16.14 1.81
C TRP A 72 -2.61 -17.37 1.50
N GLY A 73 -2.56 -17.72 0.22
CA GLY A 73 -1.86 -18.90 -0.28
C GLY A 73 -0.36 -18.97 0.09
N PRO A 74 0.32 -20.06 -0.28
CA PRO A 74 1.70 -20.33 0.15
C PRO A 74 2.75 -19.39 -0.48
N ILE A 75 2.41 -18.68 -1.56
CA ILE A 75 3.30 -17.76 -2.28
C ILE A 75 3.28 -16.33 -1.75
N VAL A 76 2.52 -16.07 -0.69
CA VAL A 76 2.39 -14.76 -0.06
C VAL A 76 3.01 -14.81 1.32
N ASP A 77 3.94 -13.91 1.63
CA ASP A 77 4.60 -13.84 2.95
C ASP A 77 4.47 -12.44 3.57
N VAL A 78 4.33 -12.41 4.89
CA VAL A 78 4.43 -11.18 5.70
C VAL A 78 5.81 -11.19 6.34
N VAL A 79 6.73 -10.38 5.81
CA VAL A 79 8.17 -10.56 6.05
C VAL A 79 8.77 -9.64 7.12
N GLY A 80 7.99 -8.70 7.65
CA GLY A 80 8.50 -7.69 8.58
C GLY A 80 8.79 -6.34 7.93
N PHE A 81 9.17 -5.36 8.74
CA PHE A 81 9.52 -4.02 8.26
C PHE A 81 10.91 -3.99 7.63
N CYS A 82 11.05 -3.24 6.53
CA CYS A 82 12.35 -2.89 5.98
C CYS A 82 12.90 -1.64 6.68
N PHE A 83 13.85 -1.83 7.60
CA PHE A 83 14.54 -0.72 8.25
C PHE A 83 15.75 -0.29 7.42
N LEU A 84 15.79 0.99 7.06
CA LEU A 84 17.01 1.59 6.52
C LEU A 84 17.85 2.13 7.68
N ASN A 85 19.16 1.86 7.66
CA ASN A 85 20.09 2.34 8.68
C ASN A 85 20.54 3.81 8.41
N LEU A 86 19.57 4.71 8.23
CA LEU A 86 19.82 6.13 7.91
C LEU A 86 20.25 6.96 9.12
N GLY A 87 19.97 6.48 10.34
CA GLY A 87 20.25 7.21 11.58
C GLY A 87 21.74 7.30 11.95
N THR A 88 22.63 6.61 11.25
CA THR A 88 24.06 6.52 11.62
C THR A 88 24.86 7.79 11.34
N LYS A 89 24.38 8.68 10.45
CA LYS A 89 25.13 9.89 10.05
C LYS A 89 24.57 11.18 10.63
N TYR A 90 23.41 11.13 11.29
CA TYR A 90 22.79 12.34 11.82
C TYR A 90 23.51 12.80 13.09
N GLN A 91 24.01 14.03 13.07
CA GLN A 91 24.55 14.70 14.25
C GLN A 91 23.56 15.78 14.70
N PRO A 92 22.87 15.61 15.85
CA PRO A 92 21.95 16.64 16.34
C PRO A 92 22.73 17.90 16.74
N SER A 93 22.07 19.07 16.69
CA SER A 93 22.64 20.27 17.28
C SER A 93 22.83 20.10 18.78
N LYS A 94 23.85 20.77 19.35
CA LYS A 94 24.15 20.69 20.80
C LYS A 94 22.93 21.07 21.65
N GLU A 95 22.21 22.09 21.23
CA GLU A 95 20.99 22.59 21.90
C GLU A 95 19.90 21.51 21.94
N PHE A 96 19.63 20.84 20.82
CA PHE A 96 18.62 19.78 20.76
C PHE A 96 19.01 18.56 21.59
N ALA A 97 20.28 18.16 21.55
CA ALA A 97 20.79 17.07 22.37
C ALA A 97 20.70 17.38 23.87
N GLN A 98 21.03 18.61 24.28
CA GLN A 98 20.87 19.05 25.67
C GLN A 98 19.41 19.07 26.09
N TRP A 99 18.51 19.58 25.24
CA TRP A 99 17.07 19.57 25.50
C TRP A 99 16.50 18.16 25.66
N LEU A 100 16.89 17.19 24.81
CA LEU A 100 16.46 15.80 24.91
C LEU A 100 16.83 15.14 26.25
N LEU A 101 17.92 15.58 26.87
CA LEU A 101 18.43 15.05 28.15
C LEU A 101 17.86 15.76 29.38
N GLN A 102 17.16 16.89 29.20
CA GLN A 102 16.64 17.70 30.29
C GLN A 102 15.17 17.40 30.58
N GLY A 103 14.83 17.26 31.86
CA GLY A 103 13.44 17.16 32.31
C GLY A 103 12.77 15.82 32.02
N SER A 104 11.48 15.87 31.68
CA SER A 104 10.65 14.69 31.42
C SER A 104 10.84 14.13 30.02
N LYS A 105 10.54 12.82 29.83
CA LYS A 105 10.65 12.14 28.52
C LYS A 105 9.93 12.94 27.42
N PRO A 106 10.63 13.29 26.32
CA PRO A 106 10.05 14.10 25.25
C PRO A 106 9.00 13.30 24.46
N ILE A 107 8.02 14.01 23.89
CA ILE A 107 6.99 13.44 23.02
C ILE A 107 7.25 13.92 21.58
N TYR A 108 7.32 12.98 20.65
CA TYR A 108 7.38 13.28 19.21
C TYR A 108 5.98 13.28 18.61
N ILE A 109 5.62 14.37 17.93
CA ILE A 109 4.36 14.52 17.20
C ILE A 109 4.70 14.81 15.74
N GLY A 110 4.27 13.95 14.83
CA GLY A 110 4.48 14.10 13.40
C GLY A 110 3.35 13.47 12.62
N PHE A 111 2.68 14.26 11.78
CA PHE A 111 1.55 13.81 10.96
C PHE A 111 1.95 13.56 9.49
N GLY A 112 3.22 13.77 9.15
CA GLY A 112 3.68 13.80 7.77
C GLY A 112 3.20 15.04 7.02
N SER A 113 3.37 15.04 5.69
CA SER A 113 2.92 16.15 4.84
C SER A 113 1.40 16.16 4.73
N MET A 114 0.76 17.25 5.16
CA MET A 114 -0.69 17.46 5.04
C MET A 114 -0.98 18.68 4.15
N VAL A 115 -2.03 18.60 3.33
CA VAL A 115 -2.53 19.75 2.57
C VAL A 115 -3.39 20.62 3.48
N ARG A 116 -3.16 21.93 3.47
CA ARG A 116 -3.73 22.91 4.41
C ARG A 116 -5.27 22.95 4.46
N SER A 117 -5.96 22.47 3.43
CA SER A 117 -7.45 22.47 3.38
C SER A 117 -8.11 21.54 4.40
N LEU A 118 -7.39 20.55 4.94
CA LEU A 118 -7.94 19.61 5.93
C LEU A 118 -7.85 20.11 7.38
N LEU A 119 -7.03 21.14 7.66
CA LEU A 119 -6.89 21.71 9.01
C LEU A 119 -8.00 22.69 9.40
N ASN A 120 -8.75 23.23 8.41
CA ASN A 120 -9.84 24.18 8.65
C ASN A 120 -11.22 23.49 8.83
N ALA A 121 -11.29 22.15 8.77
CA ALA A 121 -12.54 21.40 8.93
C ALA A 121 -12.79 20.93 10.39
N GLN A 122 -11.89 21.25 11.32
CA GLN A 122 -11.95 20.80 12.72
C GLN A 122 -11.63 21.90 13.76
N CYS A 123 -11.77 23.18 13.39
CA CYS A 123 -11.87 24.28 14.35
C CYS A 123 -13.17 25.05 14.10
#